data_AF-A0AAJ6NY70-F1
#
_entry.id   AF-A0AAJ6NY70-F1
#
_cell.length_a   1.000
_cell.length_b   1.000
_cell.length_c   1.000
_cell.angle_alpha   90.00
_cell.angle_beta   90.00
_cell.angle_gamma   90.00
#
_symmetry.space_group_name_H-M   'P 1'
#
loop_
_entity.id
_entity.type
_entity.pdbx_description
1 polymer ?
#
loop_
_entity_poly.entity_id
_entity_poly.type
_entity_poly.pdbx_seq_one_letter_code
_entity_poly.pdbx_strand_id
1 'polypeptide(L)' 'MADETVLELAAGLGNSVIALAKRYNIQAVGIEKDPNLVAKARAKARSAGLSDRVKFIEKTIINYHKL' A
#
# COMPACT_ATOMS: atom_id res chain seq x y z
N MET A 1 15.87 0.30 -16.22
CA MET A 1 15.72 1.27 -15.11
C MET A 1 15.02 0.52 -14.01
N ALA A 2 15.52 0.52 -12.78
CA ALA A 2 14.94 -0.32 -11.73
C ALA A 2 13.44 0.01 -11.55
N ASP A 3 12.62 -1.02 -11.38
CA ASP A 3 11.19 -0.93 -11.18
C ASP A 3 10.90 -0.31 -9.80
N GLU A 4 11.09 1.00 -9.68
CA GLU A 4 10.93 1.71 -8.42
C GLU A 4 9.50 1.57 -7.92
N THR A 5 9.36 1.11 -6.69
CA THR A 5 8.08 0.86 -6.03
C THR A 5 7.97 1.78 -4.82
N VAL A 6 6.87 2.53 -4.74
CA VAL A 6 6.59 3.35 -3.55
C VAL A 6 6.09 2.44 -2.42
N LEU A 7 6.73 2.54 -1.26
CA LEU A 7 6.31 1.86 -0.04
C LEU A 7 5.72 2.89 0.93
N GLU A 8 4.44 2.72 1.28
CA GLU A 8 3.78 3.54 2.28
C GLU A 8 3.64 2.77 3.60
N LEU A 9 4.14 3.37 4.67
CA LEU A 9 4.07 2.83 6.02
C LEU A 9 2.86 3.42 6.74
N ALA A 10 2.09 2.58 7.42
CA ALA A 10 0.83 2.91 8.08
C ALA A 10 -0.23 3.39 7.07
N ALA A 11 -0.41 2.59 6.03
CA ALA A 11 -1.22 2.92 4.86
C ALA A 11 -2.73 3.06 5.16
N GLY A 12 -3.20 2.60 6.32
CA GLY A 12 -4.60 2.72 6.75
C GLY A 12 -5.57 2.19 5.70
N LEU A 13 -6.51 3.04 5.27
CA LEU A 13 -7.50 2.71 4.24
C LEU A 13 -6.95 2.69 2.79
N GLY A 14 -5.66 2.95 2.60
CA GLY A 14 -4.97 2.84 1.31
C GLY A 14 -5.22 3.97 0.32
N ASN A 15 -5.84 5.08 0.74
CA ASN A 15 -6.22 6.16 -0.16
C ASN A 15 -5.00 6.80 -0.85
N SER A 16 -3.92 7.06 -0.10
CA SER A 16 -2.70 7.68 -0.62
C SER A 16 -1.95 6.75 -1.59
N VAL A 17 -1.72 5.49 -1.19
CA VAL A 17 -1.16 4.44 -2.06
C VAL A 17 -1.89 4.35 -3.40
N ILE A 18 -3.23 4.30 -3.37
CA ILE A 18 -4.08 4.24 -4.57
C ILE A 18 -3.95 5.52 -5.40
N ALA A 19 -3.99 6.69 -4.76
CA ALA A 19 -3.90 7.98 -5.45
C ALA A 19 -2.54 8.14 -6.16
N LEU A 20 -1.45 7.73 -5.52
CA LEU A 20 -0.10 7.79 -6.10
C LEU A 20 0.03 6.83 -7.30
N ALA A 21 -0.39 5.57 -7.14
CA ALA A 21 -0.36 4.60 -8.23
C ALA A 21 -1.19 5.06 -9.44
N LYS A 22 -2.37 5.64 -9.19
CA LYS A 22 -3.24 6.18 -10.24
C LYS A 22 -2.65 7.41 -10.93
N ARG A 23 -2.09 8.35 -10.16
CA ARG A 23 -1.59 9.64 -10.67
C ARG A 23 -0.30 9.49 -11.45
N TYR A 24 0.61 8.64 -10.98
CA TYR A 24 1.96 8.52 -11.51
C TYR A 24 2.20 7.25 -12.32
N ASN A 25 1.20 6.37 -12.44
CA ASN A 25 1.32 5.10 -13.17
C ASN A 25 2.49 4.23 -12.64
N ILE A 26 2.62 4.16 -11.31
CA ILE A 26 3.69 3.45 -10.61
C ILE A 26 3.19 2.22 -9.86
N GLN A 27 4.13 1.34 -9.51
CA GLN A 27 3.91 0.28 -8.52
C GLN A 27 3.89 0.88 -7.10
N ALA A 28 2.94 0.46 -6.27
CA ALA A 28 2.83 0.93 -4.90
C ALA A 28 2.44 -0.20 -3.94
N VAL A 29 3.03 -0.18 -2.75
CA VAL A 29 2.78 -1.14 -1.67
C VAL A 29 2.44 -0.38 -0.40
N GLY A 30 1.27 -0.67 0.19
CA GLY A 30 0.89 -0.18 1.51
C GLY A 30 1.11 -1.22 2.59
N ILE A 31 1.79 -0.85 3.68
CA ILE A 31 1.91 -1.66 4.90
C ILE A 31 0.93 -1.14 5.93
N GLU A 32 0.07 -2.01 6.44
CA GLU A 32 -0.89 -1.68 7.49
C GLU A 32 -0.98 -2.85 8.49
N LYS A 33 -1.12 -2.55 9.78
CA LYS A 33 -1.16 -3.57 10.85
C LYS A 33 -2.57 -4.08 11.11
N ASP A 34 -3.59 -3.28 10.86
CA ASP A 34 -4.98 -3.67 11.09
C ASP A 34 -5.51 -4.50 9.90
N PRO A 35 -5.83 -5.80 10.08
CA PRO A 35 -6.35 -6.66 9.02
C PRO A 35 -7.64 -6.11 8.40
N ASN A 36 -8.49 -5.43 9.16
CA ASN A 36 -9.73 -4.86 8.65
C ASN A 36 -9.47 -3.69 7.69
N LEU A 37 -8.47 -2.86 8.00
CA LEU A 37 -8.07 -1.77 7.13
C LEU A 37 -7.41 -2.31 5.86
N VAL A 38 -6.56 -3.34 5.97
CA VAL A 38 -5.97 -4.03 4.82
C VAL A 38 -7.05 -4.60 3.89
N ALA A 39 -8.06 -5.29 4.43
CA ALA A 39 -9.15 -5.85 3.63
C ALA A 39 -9.93 -4.76 2.88
N LYS A 40 -10.24 -3.65 3.55
CA LYS A 40 -10.90 -2.47 2.94
C LYS A 40 -10.02 -1.81 1.87
N ALA A 41 -8.73 -1.67 2.12
CA ALA A 41 -7.78 -1.10 1.17
C ALA A 41 -7.64 -1.96 -0.09
N ARG A 42 -7.55 -3.30 0.06
CA ARG A 42 -7.55 -4.24 -1.07
C ARG A 42 -8.85 -4.17 -1.88
N ALA A 43 -9.99 -4.07 -1.21
CA ALA A 43 -11.28 -3.89 -1.89
C ALA A 43 -11.31 -2.60 -2.71
N LYS A 44 -10.83 -1.49 -2.15
CA LYS A 44 -10.71 -0.20 -2.88
C LYS A 44 -9.79 -0.29 -4.09
N ALA A 45 -8.61 -0.91 -3.96
CA ALA A 45 -7.69 -1.10 -5.08
C ALA A 45 -8.33 -1.94 -6.21
N ARG A 46 -9.07 -3.00 -5.85
CA ARG A 46 -9.86 -3.78 -6.82
C ARG A 46 -10.92 -2.95 -7.50
N SER A 47 -11.75 -2.23 -6.75
CA SER A 47 -12.79 -1.35 -7.30
C SER A 47 -12.22 -0.22 -8.17
N ALA A 48 -10.99 0.23 -7.91
CA ALA A 48 -10.29 1.22 -8.72
C ALA A 48 -9.58 0.63 -9.96
N GLY A 49 -9.60 -0.69 -10.14
CA GLY A 49 -8.94 -1.36 -11.27
C GLY A 49 -7.41 -1.39 -11.19
N LEU A 50 -6.82 -1.24 -10.00
CA LEU A 50 -5.37 -1.06 -9.80
C LEU A 50 -4.69 -2.29 -9.17
N SER A 51 -5.33 -3.45 -9.22
CA SER A 51 -4.83 -4.67 -8.55
C SER A 51 -3.52 -5.21 -9.15
N ASP A 52 -3.17 -4.79 -10.36
CA ASP A 52 -1.93 -5.12 -11.07
C ASP A 52 -0.71 -4.37 -10.48
N ARG A 53 -0.94 -3.20 -9.87
CA ARG A 53 0.13 -2.29 -9.43
C ARG A 53 0.06 -1.85 -7.97
N VAL A 54 -1.07 -2.05 -7.30
CA VAL A 54 -1.25 -1.72 -5.88
C VAL A 54 -1.38 -3.00 -5.06
N LYS A 55 -0.51 -3.16 -4.07
CA LYS A 55 -0.59 -4.25 -3.08
C LYS A 55 -0.72 -3.68 -1.67
N PHE A 56 -1.45 -4.40 -0.82
CA PHE A 56 -1.48 -4.13 0.62
C PHE A 56 -1.01 -5.36 1.37
N ILE A 57 -0.05 -5.17 2.27
CA ILE A 57 0.53 -6.21 3.11
C ILE A 57 0.13 -5.92 4.55
N GLU A 58 -0.44 -6.92 5.20
CA GLU A 58 -0.72 -6.89 6.62
C GLU A 58 0.58 -7.13 7.38
N LYS A 59 1.14 -6.08 7.98
CA LYS A 59 2.36 -6.18 8.78
C LYS A 59 2.47 -4.98 9.72
N THR A 60 3.04 -5.23 10.89
CA THR A 60 3.48 -4.16 11.79
C THR A 60 4.80 -3.55 11.32
N ILE A 61 4.98 -2.26 11.56
CA ILE A 61 6.16 -1.49 11.08
C ILE A 61 7.20 -1.30 12.19
N ILE A 62 6.88 -1.69 13.42
CA ILE A 62 7.76 -1.52 14.58
C ILE A 62 8.84 -2.62 14.68
N ASN A 63 10.08 -2.18 14.49
CA ASN A 63 11.31 -2.70 15.10
C ASN A 63 12.22 -1.49 15.42
N TYR A 64 11.98 -0.81 16.55
CA TYR A 64 12.66 0.43 16.94
C TYR A 64 13.95 0.24 17.77
N HIS A 65 14.60 -0.92 17.78
CA HIS A 65 15.87 -1.09 18.52
C HIS A 65 16.94 -1.81 17.70
N LYS A 66 17.77 -1.00 17.03
CA LYS A 66 19.23 -1.17 16.84
C LYS A 66 19.74 0.07 16.10
N LEU A 67 19.74 1.19 16.82
CA LEU A 67 20.68 2.29 16.66
C LEU A 67 21.52 2.33 17.93
#